data_AF-X1NCQ2-F1
#
_entry.id   AF-X1NCQ2-F1
#
_cell.length_a   1.000
_cell.length_b   1.000
_cell.length_c   1.000
_cell.angle_alpha   90.00
_cell.angle_beta   90.00
_cell.angle_gamma   90.00
#
_symmetry.space_group_name_H-M   'P 1'
#
loop_
_entity.id
_entity.type
_entity.pdbx_description
1 polymer ?
#
loop_
_entity_poly.entity_id
_entity_poly.type
_entity_poly.pdbx_seq_one_letter_code
_entity_poly.pdbx_strand_id
1 'polypeptide(L)'
;MTRENEKASEQEIEDKNELLEDLILKIEYSDNQQSRIRSLEILEELNLLKTDHVDFLEDIAISDHNKQLRAIASKILINKFRDHATFLIEWSIQYENSPLILYNVIEPLSKMDHTFLRMLLINYLSEKLKT
;
A
#
# COMPACT_ATOMS: atom_id res chain seq x y z
N MET A 1 10.86 -11.33 33.64
CA MET A 1 9.55 -11.00 33.03
C MET A 1 8.58 -12.09 33.45
N THR A 2 7.44 -11.71 34.01
CA THR A 2 6.46 -12.59 34.66
C THR A 2 5.43 -13.09 33.64
N ARG A 3 4.85 -14.29 33.87
CA ARG A 3 3.81 -14.93 33.02
C ARG A 3 2.59 -14.03 32.74
N GLU A 4 2.35 -13.01 33.56
CA GLU A 4 1.28 -12.02 33.36
C GLU A 4 1.61 -11.02 32.23
N ASN A 5 2.89 -10.67 32.04
CA ASN A 5 3.31 -9.80 30.94
C ASN A 5 3.25 -10.53 29.59
N GLU A 6 3.50 -11.85 29.57
CA GLU A 6 3.39 -12.67 28.37
C GLU A 6 1.92 -12.75 27.91
N LYS A 7 0.99 -13.05 28.82
CA LYS A 7 -0.46 -13.08 28.50
C LYS A 7 -1.01 -11.74 28.04
N ALA A 8 -0.58 -10.64 28.66
CA ALA A 8 -0.99 -9.30 28.24
C ALA A 8 -0.51 -8.97 26.82
N SER A 9 0.70 -9.41 26.45
CA SER A 9 1.24 -9.22 25.09
C SER A 9 0.55 -10.10 24.05
N GLU A 10 0.12 -11.31 24.41
CA GLU A 10 -0.64 -12.21 23.53
C GLU A 10 -2.01 -11.63 23.18
N GLN A 11 -2.75 -11.12 24.18
CA GLN A 11 -4.06 -10.50 23.96
C GLN A 11 -3.96 -9.26 23.07
N GLU A 12 -2.95 -8.40 23.28
CA GLU A 12 -2.77 -7.21 22.45
C GLU A 12 -2.48 -7.55 20.98
N ILE A 13 -1.80 -8.67 20.73
CA ILE A 13 -1.56 -9.15 19.36
C ILE A 13 -2.86 -9.65 18.73
N GLU A 14 -3.68 -10.38 19.49
CA GLU A 14 -4.98 -10.88 19.03
C GLU A 14 -5.93 -9.74 18.67
N ASP A 15 -6.10 -8.76 19.56
CA ASP A 15 -6.94 -7.58 19.32
C ASP A 15 -6.53 -6.80 18.05
N LYS A 16 -5.22 -6.72 17.77
CA LYS A 16 -4.69 -6.06 16.56
C LYS A 16 -4.97 -6.85 15.28
N ASN A 17 -4.92 -8.19 15.34
CA ASN A 17 -5.22 -9.03 14.19
C ASN A 17 -6.71 -8.99 13.86
N GLU A 18 -7.58 -9.06 14.88
CA GLU A 18 -9.03 -8.91 14.69
C GLU A 18 -9.37 -7.55 14.06
N LEU A 19 -8.78 -6.47 14.59
CA LEU A 19 -8.98 -5.13 14.02
C LEU A 19 -8.48 -5.03 12.57
N LEU A 20 -7.34 -5.64 12.25
CA LEU A 20 -6.81 -5.68 10.89
C LEU A 20 -7.78 -6.38 9.93
N GLU A 21 -8.28 -7.55 10.30
CA GLU A 21 -9.24 -8.32 9.51
C GLU A 21 -10.56 -7.55 9.30
N ASP A 22 -11.11 -6.96 10.37
CA ASP A 22 -12.32 -6.14 10.30
C ASP A 22 -12.18 -4.95 9.36
N LEU A 23 -11.03 -4.26 9.41
CA LEU A 23 -10.76 -3.11 8.57
C LEU A 23 -10.59 -3.53 7.10
N ILE A 24 -9.92 -4.64 6.81
CA ILE A 24 -9.80 -5.20 5.46
C ILE A 24 -11.17 -5.54 4.89
N LEU A 25 -11.99 -6.30 5.63
CA LEU A 25 -13.34 -6.64 5.20
C LEU A 25 -14.18 -5.39 4.91
N LYS A 26 -14.02 -4.34 5.73
CA LYS A 26 -14.70 -3.08 5.52
C LYS A 26 -14.21 -2.33 4.28
N ILE A 27 -12.95 -2.47 3.89
CA ILE A 27 -12.43 -1.88 2.65
C ILE A 27 -12.92 -2.66 1.43
N GLU A 28 -13.01 -3.99 1.50
CA GLU A 28 -13.43 -4.82 0.37
C GLU A 28 -14.93 -4.75 0.10
N TYR A 29 -15.76 -4.82 1.15
CA TYR A 29 -17.19 -5.12 0.99
C TYR A 29 -18.14 -3.96 1.34
N SER A 30 -17.64 -2.83 1.88
CA SER A 30 -18.50 -1.69 2.20
C SER A 30 -18.86 -0.87 0.97
N ASP A 31 -20.14 -0.59 0.75
CA ASP A 31 -20.58 0.38 -0.28
C ASP A 31 -20.26 1.84 0.10
N ASN A 32 -20.03 2.12 1.39
CA ASN A 32 -19.70 3.45 1.87
C ASN A 32 -18.22 3.78 1.61
N GLN A 33 -17.98 4.58 0.58
CA GLN A 33 -16.65 5.02 0.16
C GLN A 33 -15.85 5.74 1.25
N GLN A 34 -16.49 6.59 2.06
CA GLN A 34 -15.80 7.28 3.16
C GLN A 34 -15.39 6.32 4.26
N SER A 35 -16.21 5.30 4.51
CA SER A 35 -15.86 4.24 5.45
C SER A 35 -14.64 3.44 4.98
N ARG A 36 -14.58 3.10 3.68
CA ARG A 36 -13.42 2.37 3.10
C ARG A 36 -12.14 3.20 3.22
N ILE A 37 -12.21 4.48 2.86
CA ILE A 37 -11.09 5.42 2.98
C ILE A 37 -10.60 5.49 4.42
N ARG A 38 -11.52 5.71 5.37
CA ARG A 38 -11.14 5.82 6.79
C ARG A 38 -10.54 4.53 7.32
N SER A 39 -11.05 3.37 6.90
CA SER A 39 -10.45 2.09 7.28
C SER A 39 -9.01 1.95 6.80
N LEU A 40 -8.72 2.32 5.55
CA LEU A 40 -7.37 2.25 5.00
C LEU A 40 -6.42 3.24 5.71
N GLU A 41 -6.90 4.44 6.03
CA GLU A 41 -6.13 5.40 6.85
C GLU A 41 -5.83 4.84 8.24
N ILE A 42 -6.79 4.18 8.90
CA ILE A 42 -6.56 3.56 10.22
C ILE A 42 -5.52 2.44 10.11
N LEU A 43 -5.58 1.62 9.06
CA LEU A 43 -4.58 0.57 8.81
C LEU A 43 -3.16 1.15 8.65
N GLU A 44 -3.03 2.31 8.00
CA GLU A 44 -1.77 3.05 7.87
C GLU A 44 -1.33 3.67 9.21
N GLU A 45 -2.22 4.42 9.88
CA GLU A 45 -1.99 5.13 11.14
C GLU A 45 -1.51 4.19 12.25
N LEU A 46 -2.12 3.00 12.34
CA LEU A 46 -1.79 1.98 13.35
C LEU A 46 -0.66 1.03 12.90
N ASN A 47 -0.11 1.24 11.70
CA ASN A 47 0.96 0.43 11.12
C ASN A 47 0.62 -1.09 11.07
N LEU A 48 -0.65 -1.44 10.90
CA LEU A 48 -1.13 -2.84 10.97
C LEU A 48 -0.78 -3.66 9.73
N LEU A 49 -0.64 -3.00 8.58
CA LEU A 49 -0.29 -3.66 7.31
C LEU A 49 1.11 -4.29 7.37
N LYS A 50 1.25 -5.48 6.80
CA LYS A 50 2.51 -6.24 6.71
C LYS A 50 2.72 -6.65 5.24
N THR A 51 3.86 -7.28 4.94
CA THR A 51 4.25 -7.63 3.56
C THR A 51 3.27 -8.56 2.86
N ASP A 52 2.60 -9.44 3.61
CA ASP A 52 1.48 -10.29 3.16
C ASP A 52 0.24 -9.51 2.68
N HIS A 53 0.17 -8.20 2.94
CA HIS A 53 -0.93 -7.33 2.51
C HIS A 53 -0.58 -6.47 1.29
N VAL A 54 0.58 -6.71 0.66
CA VAL A 54 1.00 -5.97 -0.54
C VAL A 54 -0.02 -6.15 -1.67
N ASP A 55 -0.39 -7.39 -1.99
CA ASP A 55 -1.32 -7.69 -3.08
C ASP A 55 -2.68 -7.00 -2.88
N PHE A 56 -3.19 -7.01 -1.65
CA PHE A 56 -4.40 -6.28 -1.26
C PHE A 56 -4.29 -4.78 -1.56
N LEU A 57 -3.16 -4.14 -1.23
CA LEU A 57 -2.95 -2.73 -1.53
C LEU A 57 -2.78 -2.48 -3.03
N GLU A 58 -2.13 -3.39 -3.76
CA GLU A 58 -1.94 -3.27 -5.21
C GLU A 58 -3.27 -3.36 -5.95
N ASP A 59 -4.12 -4.31 -5.57
CA ASP A 59 -5.47 -4.47 -6.10
C ASP A 59 -6.29 -3.19 -5.90
N ILE A 60 -6.24 -2.59 -4.70
CA ILE A 60 -6.88 -1.30 -4.45
C ILE A 60 -6.26 -0.22 -5.34
N ALA A 61 -4.93 -0.06 -5.33
CA ALA A 61 -4.22 1.01 -6.02
C ALA A 61 -4.46 1.00 -7.54
N ILE A 62 -4.64 -0.17 -8.14
CA ILE A 62 -4.80 -0.35 -9.58
C ILE A 62 -6.27 -0.35 -9.98
N SER A 63 -7.11 -1.14 -9.31
CA SER A 63 -8.41 -1.52 -9.87
C SER A 63 -9.61 -0.80 -9.24
N ASP A 64 -9.45 -0.16 -8.08
CA ASP A 64 -10.59 0.41 -7.36
C ASP A 64 -11.26 1.58 -8.13
N HIS A 65 -12.59 1.72 -8.04
CA HIS A 65 -13.26 2.83 -8.71
C HIS A 65 -13.06 4.18 -8.01
N ASN A 66 -12.67 4.18 -6.74
CA ASN A 66 -12.47 5.36 -5.93
C ASN A 66 -11.03 5.88 -6.04
N LYS A 67 -10.85 6.99 -6.77
CA LYS A 67 -9.55 7.65 -6.98
C LYS A 67 -8.82 8.02 -5.69
N GLN A 68 -9.54 8.37 -4.63
CA GLN A 68 -8.94 8.73 -3.34
C GLN A 68 -8.41 7.49 -2.63
N LEU A 69 -9.17 6.40 -2.62
CA LEU A 69 -8.72 5.13 -2.05
C LEU A 69 -7.48 4.59 -2.80
N ARG A 70 -7.51 4.65 -4.14
CA ARG A 70 -6.37 4.34 -5.00
C ARG A 70 -5.12 5.14 -4.66
N ALA A 71 -5.28 6.45 -4.47
CA ALA A 71 -4.19 7.35 -4.15
C ALA A 71 -3.55 7.03 -2.79
N ILE A 72 -4.38 6.74 -1.78
CA ILE A 72 -3.90 6.35 -0.44
C ILE A 72 -3.15 5.02 -0.53
N ALA A 73 -3.73 4.00 -1.15
CA ALA A 73 -3.08 2.69 -1.31
C ALA A 73 -1.74 2.81 -2.06
N SER A 74 -1.69 3.61 -3.14
CA SER A 74 -0.47 3.85 -3.91
C SER A 74 0.63 4.47 -3.04
N LYS A 75 0.26 5.48 -2.24
CA LYS A 75 1.18 6.15 -1.33
C LYS A 75 1.70 5.21 -0.24
N ILE A 76 0.83 4.37 0.33
CA ILE A 76 1.22 3.37 1.34
C ILE A 76 2.23 2.38 0.74
N LEU A 77 1.94 1.79 -0.42
CA LEU A 77 2.82 0.85 -1.10
C LEU A 77 4.22 1.43 -1.32
N ILE A 78 4.30 2.64 -1.85
CA ILE A 78 5.58 3.26 -2.19
C ILE A 78 6.38 3.66 -0.94
N ASN A 79 5.71 4.14 0.10
CA ASN A 79 6.39 4.58 1.32
C ASN A 79 6.80 3.42 2.24
N LYS A 80 5.96 2.39 2.36
CA LYS A 80 6.13 1.31 3.33
C LYS A 80 6.66 0.02 2.71
N PHE A 81 6.29 -0.28 1.47
CA PHE A 81 6.59 -1.53 0.78
C PHE A 81 7.36 -1.29 -0.52
N ARG A 82 8.33 -0.37 -0.47
CA ARG A 82 9.09 0.12 -1.63
C ARG A 82 9.59 -1.00 -2.56
N ASP A 83 10.17 -2.05 -1.99
CA ASP A 83 10.74 -3.18 -2.76
C ASP A 83 9.69 -3.94 -3.57
N HIS A 84 8.42 -3.83 -3.19
CA HIS A 84 7.28 -4.46 -3.86
C HIS A 84 6.53 -3.50 -4.78
N ALA A 85 6.73 -2.18 -4.65
CA ALA A 85 5.99 -1.17 -5.40
C ALA A 85 6.37 -1.06 -6.89
N THR A 86 7.34 -1.84 -7.38
CA THR A 86 7.84 -1.74 -8.77
C THR A 86 6.71 -1.92 -9.79
N PHE A 87 5.86 -2.92 -9.59
CA PHE A 87 4.74 -3.18 -10.48
C PHE A 87 3.74 -2.01 -10.52
N LEU A 88 3.32 -1.52 -9.35
CA LEU A 88 2.46 -0.34 -9.25
C LEU A 88 3.06 0.87 -9.98
N ILE A 89 4.36 1.13 -9.83
CA ILE A 89 5.04 2.27 -10.45
C ILE A 89 5.02 2.15 -11.97
N GLU A 90 5.40 0.98 -12.49
CA GLU A 90 5.40 0.70 -13.92
C GLU A 90 3.99 0.79 -14.53
N TRP A 91 3.01 0.21 -13.85
CA TRP A 91 1.61 0.28 -14.26
C TRP A 91 1.12 1.73 -14.29
N SER A 92 1.44 2.51 -13.26
CA SER A 92 1.03 3.92 -13.15
C SER A 92 1.62 4.78 -14.27
N ILE A 93 2.89 4.58 -14.61
CA ILE A 93 3.55 5.32 -15.70
C ILE A 93 2.91 4.97 -17.06
N GLN A 94 2.51 3.72 -17.26
CA GLN A 94 2.00 3.24 -18.55
C GLN A 94 0.51 3.51 -18.76
N TYR A 95 -0.30 3.41 -17.70
CA TYR A 95 -1.75 3.28 -17.82
C TYR A 95 -2.54 4.29 -16.99
N GLU A 96 -1.96 4.92 -15.97
CA GLU A 96 -2.70 5.83 -15.09
C GLU A 96 -2.85 7.23 -15.70
N ASN A 97 -4.07 7.78 -15.63
CA ASN A 97 -4.39 9.10 -16.20
C ASN A 97 -4.84 10.12 -15.14
N SER A 98 -5.08 9.69 -13.90
CA SER A 98 -5.49 10.53 -12.78
C SER A 98 -4.28 11.29 -12.23
N PRO A 99 -4.26 12.64 -12.33
CA PRO A 99 -3.16 13.43 -11.78
C PRO A 99 -2.94 13.21 -10.29
N LEU A 100 -4.02 12.93 -9.54
CA LEU A 100 -3.96 12.64 -8.11
C LEU A 100 -3.14 11.38 -7.83
N ILE A 101 -3.37 10.31 -8.58
CA ILE A 101 -2.68 9.03 -8.36
C ILE A 101 -1.23 9.16 -8.82
N LEU A 102 -1.01 9.75 -10.00
CA LEU A 102 0.34 10.03 -10.50
C LEU A 102 1.15 10.89 -9.52
N TYR A 103 0.55 11.91 -8.90
CA TYR A 103 1.19 12.69 -7.86
C TYR A 103 1.58 11.84 -6.65
N ASN A 104 0.68 10.97 -6.16
CA ASN A 104 0.96 10.08 -5.03
C ASN A 104 1.98 8.99 -5.35
N VAL A 105 2.23 8.71 -6.63
CA VAL A 105 3.30 7.81 -7.08
C VAL A 105 4.62 8.56 -7.23
N ILE A 106 4.62 9.67 -7.96
CA ILE A 106 5.84 10.40 -8.34
C ILE A 106 6.43 11.19 -7.18
N GLU A 107 5.60 11.78 -6.32
CA GLU A 107 6.09 12.64 -5.24
C GLU A 107 6.96 11.88 -4.23
N PRO A 108 6.53 10.70 -3.72
CA PRO A 108 7.40 9.92 -2.85
C PRO A 108 8.68 9.45 -3.56
N LEU A 109 8.57 9.02 -4.83
CA LEU A 109 9.71 8.62 -5.64
C LEU A 109 10.76 9.72 -5.76
N SER A 110 10.33 10.97 -5.95
CA SER A 110 11.24 12.12 -6.06
C SER A 110 12.09 12.37 -4.80
N LYS A 111 11.63 11.85 -3.65
CA LYS A 111 12.33 11.96 -2.36
C LYS A 111 13.17 10.73 -2.04
N MET A 112 13.10 9.67 -2.85
CA MET A 112 13.89 8.46 -2.64
C MET A 112 15.34 8.67 -3.05
N ASP A 113 16.21 7.82 -2.50
CA ASP A 113 17.60 7.80 -2.97
C ASP A 113 17.66 7.41 -4.46
N HIS A 114 18.66 7.96 -5.14
CA HIS A 114 18.84 7.78 -6.57
C HIS A 114 19.21 6.34 -6.98
N THR A 115 19.60 5.47 -6.05
CA THR A 115 19.94 4.06 -6.31
C THR A 115 18.69 3.25 -6.61
N PHE A 116 17.63 3.39 -5.79
CA PHE A 116 16.36 2.71 -6.04
C PHE A 116 15.76 3.13 -7.39
N LEU A 117 15.69 4.44 -7.64
CA LEU A 117 15.17 4.97 -8.90
C LEU A 117 16.00 4.50 -10.11
N ARG A 118 17.32 4.46 -9.97
CA ARG A 118 18.21 3.95 -11.01
C ARG A 118 17.98 2.46 -11.27
N MET A 119 17.81 1.65 -10.23
CA MET A 119 17.51 0.23 -10.37
C MET A 119 16.16 0.03 -11.09
N LEU A 120 15.13 0.77 -10.68
CA LEU A 120 13.81 0.71 -11.30
C LEU A 120 13.85 1.11 -12.78
N LEU A 121 14.59 2.18 -13.11
CA LEU A 121 14.81 2.60 -14.49
C LEU A 121 15.59 1.57 -15.32
N ILE A 122 16.64 0.96 -14.75
CA ILE A 122 17.42 -0.09 -15.42
C ILE A 122 16.55 -1.30 -15.71
N ASN A 123 15.72 -1.74 -14.75
CA ASN A 123 14.80 -2.87 -14.92
C ASN A 123 13.81 -2.58 -16.05
N TYR A 124 13.13 -1.44 -15.97
CA TYR A 124 12.17 -0.99 -16.98
C TYR A 124 12.78 -0.93 -18.39
N LEU A 125 13.96 -0.31 -18.54
CA LEU A 125 14.65 -0.22 -19.83
C LEU A 125 15.11 -1.58 -20.34
N SER A 126 15.60 -2.45 -19.45
CA SER A 126 16.05 -3.79 -19.82
C SER A 126 14.92 -4.66 -20.35
N GLU A 127 13.70 -4.52 -19.83
CA GLU A 127 12.53 -5.21 -20.35
C GLU A 127 12.10 -4.67 -21.71
N LYS A 128 12.07 -3.35 -21.88
CA LYS A 128 11.66 -2.72 -23.14
C LYS A 128 12.69 -2.84 -24.27
N LEU A 129 13.97 -3.05 -23.96
CA LEU A 129 15.05 -3.21 -24.95
C LEU A 129 15.35 -4.68 -25.30
N LYS A 130 14.72 -5.65 -24.63
CA LYS A 130 14.79 -7.08 -24.98
C LYS A 130 13.91 -7.46 -26.18
N THR A 131 13.24 -6.48 -26.81
CA THR A 131 12.54 -6.59 -28.09
C THR A 131 13.49 -6.40 -29.26
#